data_AF-A0A424LYU2-F1
#
_entry.id   AF-A0A424LYU2-F1
#
_cell.length_a   1.000
_cell.length_b   1.000
_cell.length_c   1.000
_cell.angle_alpha   90.00
_cell.angle_beta   90.00
_cell.angle_gamma   90.00
#
_symmetry.space_group_name_H-M   'P 1'
#
loop_
_entity.id
_entity.type
_entity.pdbx_description
1 polymer ?
#
loop_
_entity_poly.entity_id
_entity_poly.type
_entity_poly.pdbx_seq_one_letter_code
_entity_poly.pdbx_strand_id
1 'polypeptide(L)'
;MQVSRNLFLWQGKSLLRKGMEIAIAPMMEFVWPKSRILEVYLNIAEWGPGVYRAEAAANTHFKRTARQLNRSQAALMAASLPNPRLRRSSAPNS
;
A
#
# COMPACT_ATOMS: atom_id res chain seq x y z
N MET A 1 4.31 -35.21 -31.38
CA MET A 1 3.54 -33.95 -31.28
C MET A 1 3.64 -33.38 -29.85
N GLN A 2 4.72 -32.68 -29.52
CA GLN A 2 4.90 -32.01 -28.20
C GLN A 2 5.60 -30.65 -28.35
N VAL A 3 5.16 -29.84 -29.32
CA VAL A 3 5.62 -28.45 -29.46
C VAL A 3 4.43 -27.47 -29.43
N SER A 4 3.26 -27.90 -29.91
CA SER A 4 2.03 -27.10 -29.85
C SER A 4 1.46 -26.92 -28.43
N ARG A 5 1.64 -27.88 -27.51
CA ARG A 5 1.09 -27.76 -26.14
C ARG A 5 1.81 -26.75 -25.24
N ASN A 6 3.10 -26.50 -25.44
CA ASN A 6 3.84 -25.49 -24.66
C ASN A 6 3.56 -24.06 -25.14
N LEU A 7 3.15 -23.88 -26.40
CA LEU A 7 2.83 -22.56 -26.94
C LEU A 7 1.43 -22.07 -26.52
N PHE A 8 0.48 -22.97 -26.29
CA PHE A 8 -0.89 -22.61 -25.86
C PHE A 8 -1.04 -22.41 -24.34
N LEU A 9 -0.03 -22.78 -23.54
CA LEU A 9 -0.07 -22.67 -22.07
C LEU A 9 0.62 -21.42 -21.51
N TRP A 10 1.36 -20.66 -22.33
CA TRP A 10 2.07 -19.45 -21.88
C TRP A 10 1.66 -18.25 -22.76
N GLN A 11 1.26 -17.14 -22.12
CA GLN A 11 1.18 -15.75 -22.66
C GLN A 11 -0.18 -15.10 -23.01
N GLY A 12 -1.35 -15.75 -22.94
CA GLY A 12 -2.60 -15.10 -23.39
C GLY A 12 -3.20 -14.01 -22.49
N LYS A 13 -2.97 -14.04 -21.17
CA LYS A 13 -3.63 -13.10 -20.22
C LYS A 13 -2.73 -12.54 -19.10
N SER A 14 -1.52 -13.10 -18.93
CA SER A 14 -0.66 -12.75 -17.79
C SER A 14 0.39 -11.70 -18.13
N LEU A 15 1.05 -11.76 -19.30
CA LEU A 15 2.08 -10.78 -19.68
C LEU A 15 1.52 -9.40 -20.00
N LEU A 16 0.35 -9.32 -20.63
CA LEU A 16 -0.32 -8.03 -20.89
C LEU A 16 -0.79 -7.38 -19.59
N ARG A 17 -1.43 -8.14 -18.67
CA ARG A 17 -1.84 -7.64 -17.35
C ARG A 17 -0.64 -7.24 -16.49
N LYS A 18 0.41 -8.06 -16.47
CA LYS A 18 1.64 -7.80 -15.74
C LYS A 18 2.43 -6.62 -16.34
N GLY A 19 2.40 -6.45 -17.67
CA GLY A 19 2.94 -5.29 -18.36
C GLY A 19 2.16 -4.01 -18.05
N MET A 20 0.82 -4.07 -18.00
CA MET A 20 -0.01 -2.95 -17.55
C MET A 20 0.27 -2.60 -16.09
N GLU A 21 0.42 -3.58 -15.19
CA GLU A 21 0.75 -3.34 -13.79
C GLU A 21 2.12 -2.66 -13.64
N ILE A 22 3.12 -3.09 -14.42
CA ILE A 22 4.46 -2.49 -14.48
C ILE A 22 4.44 -1.09 -15.09
N ALA A 23 3.52 -0.78 -16.01
CA ALA A 23 3.40 0.55 -16.61
C ALA A 23 2.59 1.53 -15.74
N ILE A 24 1.54 1.05 -15.08
CA ILE A 24 0.64 1.87 -14.25
C ILE A 24 1.35 2.27 -12.94
N ALA A 25 2.12 1.39 -12.32
CA ALA A 25 2.83 1.70 -11.08
C ALA A 25 3.73 2.96 -11.15
N PRO A 26 4.65 3.09 -12.12
CA PRO A 26 5.46 4.31 -12.28
C PRO A 26 4.66 5.49 -12.80
N MET A 27 3.62 5.27 -13.61
CA MET A 27 2.71 6.34 -14.04
C MET A 27 1.95 6.93 -12.84
N MET A 28 1.55 6.11 -11.88
CA MET A 28 0.91 6.54 -10.65
C MET A 28 1.87 7.38 -9.80
N GLU A 29 3.15 7.01 -9.71
CA GLU A 29 4.18 7.79 -9.01
C GLU A 29 4.44 9.16 -9.67
N PHE A 30 4.30 9.27 -11.00
CA PHE A 30 4.43 10.53 -11.70
C PHE A 30 3.18 11.41 -11.61
N VAL A 31 1.99 10.81 -11.59
CA VAL A 31 0.71 11.54 -11.54
C VAL A 31 0.35 11.94 -10.11
N TRP A 32 0.75 11.16 -9.09
CA TRP A 32 0.41 11.44 -7.69
C TRP A 32 1.61 12.02 -6.92
N PRO A 33 1.47 13.21 -6.31
CA PRO A 33 2.52 13.72 -5.44
C PRO A 33 2.72 12.80 -4.22
N LYS A 34 3.93 12.76 -3.68
CA LYS A 34 4.28 11.91 -2.51
C LYS A 34 3.31 12.10 -1.31
N SER A 35 2.80 13.33 -1.14
CA SER A 35 1.78 13.65 -0.13
C SER A 35 0.47 12.88 -0.36
N ARG A 36 0.04 12.73 -1.62
CA ARG A 36 -1.18 12.01 -1.97
C ARG A 36 -1.03 10.50 -1.77
N ILE A 37 0.13 9.95 -2.13
CA ILE A 37 0.47 8.54 -1.87
C ILE A 37 0.43 8.29 -0.36
N LEU A 38 1.04 9.17 0.44
CA LEU A 38 1.01 9.08 1.89
C LEU A 38 -0.42 9.20 2.44
N GLU A 39 -1.21 10.16 1.98
CA GLU A 39 -2.60 10.35 2.40
C GLU A 39 -3.44 9.09 2.15
N VAL A 40 -3.33 8.50 0.96
CA VAL A 40 -4.04 7.27 0.62
C VAL A 40 -3.57 6.11 1.49
N TYR A 41 -2.27 5.98 1.73
CA TYR A 41 -1.73 4.99 2.65
C TYR A 41 -2.28 5.15 4.07
N LEU A 42 -2.26 6.37 4.62
CA LEU A 42 -2.78 6.70 5.95
C LEU A 42 -4.29 6.42 6.08
N ASN A 43 -5.03 6.50 4.97
CA ASN A 43 -6.47 6.18 4.92
C ASN A 43 -6.77 4.69 4.77
N ILE A 44 -5.82 3.86 4.36
CA ILE A 44 -6.03 2.41 4.24
C ILE A 44 -5.39 1.66 5.42
N ALA A 45 -4.35 2.23 6.02
CA ALA A 45 -3.64 1.61 7.12
C ALA A 45 -4.55 1.32 8.33
N GLU A 46 -4.29 0.17 8.95
CA GLU A 46 -4.83 -0.19 10.25
C GLU A 46 -3.87 0.31 11.34
N TRP A 47 -4.42 1.06 12.29
CA TRP A 47 -3.71 1.77 13.35
C TRP A 47 -3.79 1.04 14.71
N GLY A 48 -4.47 -0.10 14.74
CA GLY A 48 -4.78 -0.93 15.90
C GLY A 48 -5.98 -1.83 15.57
N PRO A 49 -6.29 -2.84 16.39
CA PRO A 49 -7.35 -3.80 16.09
C PRO A 49 -8.69 -3.12 15.76
N GLY A 50 -9.10 -3.17 14.49
CA GLY A 50 -10.36 -2.57 14.03
C GLY A 50 -10.36 -1.06 13.83
N VAL A 51 -9.22 -0.37 14.02
CA VAL A 51 -9.08 1.08 13.83
C VAL A 51 -8.44 1.36 12.48
N TYR A 52 -9.27 1.62 11.47
CA TYR A 52 -8.84 1.92 10.12
C TYR A 52 -8.89 3.42 9.85
N ARG A 53 -7.92 3.91 9.06
CA ARG A 53 -7.75 5.33 8.70
C ARG A 53 -7.16 6.19 9.81
N ALA A 54 -6.34 7.15 9.40
CA ALA A 54 -5.75 8.14 10.28
C ALA A 54 -6.80 8.97 11.05
N GLU A 55 -7.97 9.23 10.46
CA GLU A 55 -9.04 9.99 11.15
C GLU A 55 -9.61 9.23 12.35
N ALA A 56 -9.86 7.92 12.20
CA ALA A 56 -10.36 7.10 13.29
C ALA A 56 -9.29 6.93 14.39
N ALA A 57 -8.02 6.81 13.99
CA ALA A 57 -6.90 6.77 14.91
C ALA A 57 -6.75 8.09 15.70
N ALA A 58 -6.84 9.24 15.03
CA ALA A 58 -6.78 10.56 15.65
C ALA A 58 -7.89 10.76 16.69
N ASN A 59 -9.11 10.33 16.36
CA ASN A 59 -10.25 10.41 17.27
C ASN A 59 -10.08 9.45 18.46
N THR A 60 -9.74 8.19 18.20
CA THR A 60 -9.56 7.16 19.24
C THR A 60 -8.45 7.52 20.23
N HIS A 61 -7.30 7.99 19.76
CA HIS A 61 -6.14 8.25 20.61
C HIS A 61 -6.08 9.67 21.20
N PHE A 62 -6.55 10.68 20.47
CA PHE A 62 -6.38 12.09 20.86
C PHE A 62 -7.70 12.86 20.99
N LYS A 63 -8.85 12.24 20.71
CA LYS A 63 -10.19 12.87 20.68
C LYS A 63 -10.24 14.13 19.81
N ARG A 64 -9.49 14.10 18.70
CA ARG A 64 -9.35 15.21 17.74
C ARG A 64 -9.44 14.68 16.32
N THR A 65 -9.81 15.55 15.39
CA THR A 65 -9.73 15.23 13.96
C THR A 65 -8.27 15.19 13.52
N ALA A 66 -7.94 14.43 12.47
CA ALA A 66 -6.55 14.32 11.99
C ALA A 66 -5.97 15.69 11.59
N ARG A 67 -6.83 16.62 11.13
CA ARG A 67 -6.46 18.01 10.79
C ARG A 67 -6.08 18.86 12.01
N GLN A 68 -6.55 18.52 13.21
CA GLN A 68 -6.31 19.27 14.45
C GLN A 68 -5.13 18.72 15.27
N LEU A 69 -4.43 17.70 14.77
CA LEU A 69 -3.26 17.16 15.43
C LEU A 69 -2.11 18.15 15.37
N ASN A 70 -1.45 18.34 16.52
CA ASN A 70 -0.19 19.07 16.56
C ASN A 70 0.96 18.18 16.05
N ARG A 71 2.14 18.78 15.79
CA ARG A 71 3.30 18.05 15.24
C ARG A 71 3.68 16.84 16.10
N SER A 72 3.64 16.95 17.42
CA SER A 72 3.99 15.88 18.35
C SER A 72 3.00 14.71 18.27
N GLN A 73 1.70 15.01 18.22
CA GLN A 73 0.64 14.00 18.09
C GLN A 73 0.69 13.30 16.72
N ALA A 74 0.94 14.05 15.65
CA ALA A 74 1.12 13.49 14.31
C ALA A 74 2.37 12.59 14.23
N ALA A 75 3.46 12.96 14.90
CA ALA A 75 4.67 12.14 14.97
C ALA A 75 4.44 10.83 15.74
N LEU A 76 3.69 10.88 16.86
CA LEU A 76 3.32 9.69 17.64
C LEU A 76 2.44 8.73 16.82
N MET A 77 1.46 9.27 16.08
CA MET A 77 0.71 8.48 15.10
C MET A 77 1.65 7.85 14.06
N ALA A 78 2.49 8.66 13.39
CA ALA A 78 3.37 8.12 12.36
C ALA A 78 4.29 7.00 12.88
N ALA A 79 4.68 7.05 14.16
CA ALA A 79 5.46 6.03 14.84
C ALA A 79 4.66 4.76 15.20
N SER A 80 3.34 4.84 15.37
CA SER A 80 2.48 3.69 15.68
C SER A 80 2.11 2.86 14.46
N LEU A 81 2.31 3.40 13.25
CA LEU A 81 2.14 2.64 12.01
C LEU A 81 3.22 1.56 11.95
N PRO A 82 2.86 0.27 11.76
CA PRO A 82 3.85 -0.75 11.48
C PRO A 82 4.55 -0.38 10.16
N ASN A 83 5.80 0.07 10.25
CA ASN A 83 6.57 0.52 9.10
C ASN A 83 6.75 -0.64 8.11
N PRO A 84 6.03 -0.66 6.96
CA PRO A 84 6.02 -1.83 6.07
C PRO A 84 7.33 -2.00 5.31
N ARG A 85 8.28 -1.04 5.41
CA ARG A 85 9.58 -1.11 4.73
C ARG A 85 10.46 -2.29 5.17
N LEU A 86 10.04 -3.09 6.16
CA LEU A 86 10.73 -4.31 6.60
C LEU A 86 10.05 -5.64 6.25
N ARG A 87 8.85 -5.67 5.65
CA ARG A 87 8.27 -6.93 5.15
C ARG A 87 8.30 -6.98 3.64
N ARG A 88 9.51 -7.23 3.12
CA ARG A 88 9.68 -7.77 1.77
C ARG A 88 9.27 -9.25 1.82
N SER A 89 8.28 -9.59 1.00
CA SER A 89 7.76 -10.94 0.79
C SER A 89 8.80 -11.84 0.13
N SER A 90 9.77 -12.34 0.89
CA SER A 90 10.63 -13.46 0.49
C SER A 90 10.52 -14.57 1.52
N ALA A 91 9.37 -15.23 1.54
CA ALA A 91 9.30 -16.62 1.94
C ALA A 91 9.18 -17.45 0.65
N PRO A 92 10.19 -18.25 0.29
CA PRO A 92 9.94 -19.58 -0.22
C PRO A 92 9.97 -20.56 0.97
N ASN A 93 9.00 -21.47 1.01
CA ASN A 93 8.99 -22.63 1.90
C ASN A 93 10.37 -23.29 2.04
N SER A 94 10.73 -23.63 3.28
CA SER A 94 11.11 -25.00 3.70
C SER A 94 11.21 -25.06 5.22
#